data_AF-A0A485LNF2-F1
#
_entry.id   AF-A0A485LNF2-F1
#
_cell.length_a   1.000
_cell.length_b   1.000
_cell.length_c   1.000
_cell.angle_alpha   90.00
_cell.angle_beta   90.00
_cell.angle_gamma   90.00
#
_symmetry.space_group_name_H-M   'P 1'
#
loop_
_entity.id
_entity.type
_entity.pdbx_description
1 polymer ?
#
loop_
_entity_poly.entity_id
_entity_poly.type
_entity_poly.pdbx_seq_one_letter_code
_entity_poly.pdbx_strand_id
1 'polypeptide(L)'
;MNEEARPRFNSDTLSVFTFNMHCPLTKQRWALTKRFPQFVSLHQQLTALHNVARFSADLEPIERILTPFLALALPKKPLSSDSDDEIWRRERTFKRMTALLMTMRQACVVQAPWYHPAGRVRPELMRVADILQDFLAVPTDKQAEMQYTSFASVLPIGRHESPFAAWLVDSVQTLASRWMTPAASRPNHLYNATRRLH
;
A
#
# COMPACT_ATOMS: atom_id res chain seq x y z
N MET A 1 -33.24 -4.47 30.94
CA MET A 1 -33.36 -4.47 29.46
C MET A 1 -33.01 -3.07 29.01
N ASN A 2 -31.78 -2.86 28.54
CA ASN A 2 -31.38 -1.55 28.00
C ASN A 2 -31.73 -1.55 26.52
N GLU A 3 -32.68 -0.70 26.17
CA GLU A 3 -33.09 -0.41 24.81
C GLU A 3 -32.02 0.49 24.20
N GLU A 4 -31.03 -0.11 23.51
CA GLU A 4 -30.06 0.63 22.71
C GLU A 4 -30.82 1.35 21.60
N ALA A 5 -30.93 2.67 21.75
CA ALA A 5 -31.54 3.56 20.78
C ALA A 5 -30.87 3.38 19.41
N ARG A 6 -31.62 2.85 18.44
CA ARG A 6 -31.15 2.76 17.07
C ARG A 6 -30.85 4.17 16.54
N PRO A 7 -29.65 4.42 16.00
CA PRO A 7 -29.30 5.73 15.49
C PRO A 7 -30.23 6.09 14.33
N ARG A 8 -30.88 7.26 14.42
CA ARG A 8 -31.63 7.84 13.30
C ARG A 8 -30.62 8.32 12.25
N PHE A 9 -30.56 7.62 11.12
CA PHE A 9 -29.70 8.00 10.01
C PHE A 9 -30.33 9.15 9.21
N ASN A 10 -29.74 10.35 9.30
CA ASN A 10 -30.00 11.40 8.33
C ASN A 10 -29.28 11.08 7.00
N SER A 11 -29.85 11.46 5.86
CA SER A 11 -29.25 11.21 4.54
C SER A 11 -27.81 11.72 4.39
N ASP A 12 -27.45 12.78 5.11
CA ASP A 12 -26.08 13.31 5.16
C ASP A 12 -25.12 12.40 5.96
N THR A 13 -25.61 11.68 6.97
CA THR A 13 -24.83 10.75 7.81
C THR A 13 -24.58 9.39 7.16
N LEU A 14 -25.44 8.95 6.23
CA LEU A 14 -25.29 7.69 5.49
C LEU A 14 -24.05 7.65 4.57
N SER A 15 -23.39 8.79 4.40
CA SER A 15 -22.24 8.94 3.52
C SER A 15 -20.90 8.96 4.25
N VAL A 16 -20.87 9.06 5.58
CA VAL A 16 -19.65 9.26 6.39
C VAL A 16 -19.30 7.99 7.16
N PHE A 17 -18.07 7.50 7.00
CA PHE A 17 -17.52 6.33 7.68
C PHE A 17 -16.35 6.75 8.56
N THR A 18 -16.35 6.33 9.82
CA THR A 18 -15.26 6.62 10.77
C THR A 18 -14.58 5.32 11.19
N PHE A 19 -13.27 5.24 11.00
CA PHE A 19 -12.45 4.10 11.38
C PHE A 19 -11.42 4.50 12.42
N ASN A 20 -11.34 3.75 13.51
CA ASN A 20 -10.26 3.90 14.48
C ASN A 20 -9.03 3.16 13.97
N MET A 21 -7.98 3.91 13.66
CA MET A 21 -6.72 3.40 13.14
C MET A 21 -5.68 3.34 14.26
N HIS A 22 -4.84 2.30 14.22
CA HIS A 22 -3.75 2.11 15.16
C HIS A 22 -2.52 1.61 14.43
N CYS A 23 -1.41 2.31 14.58
CA CYS A 23 -0.11 1.84 14.15
C CYS A 23 0.56 1.13 15.34
N PRO A 24 0.76 -0.21 15.30
CA PRO A 24 1.36 -0.93 16.42
C PRO A 24 2.83 -0.55 16.66
N LEU A 25 3.55 -0.12 15.61
CA LEU A 25 4.95 0.26 15.71
C LEU A 25 5.12 1.56 16.50
N THR A 26 4.35 2.59 16.17
CA THR A 26 4.45 3.90 16.84
C THR A 26 3.50 4.08 18.00
N LYS A 27 2.61 3.11 18.22
CA LYS A 27 1.51 3.19 19.19
C LYS A 27 0.58 4.39 18.94
N GLN A 28 0.70 5.04 17.78
CA GLN A 28 -0.17 6.15 17.41
C GLN A 28 -1.57 5.62 17.09
N ARG A 29 -2.56 6.39 17.51
CA ARG A 29 -3.98 6.15 17.27
C ARG A 29 -4.60 7.40 16.68
N TRP A 30 -5.41 7.23 15.65
CA TRP A 30 -6.16 8.33 15.06
C TRP A 30 -7.48 7.84 14.49
N ALA A 31 -8.44 8.75 14.35
CA ALA A 31 -9.70 8.47 13.69
C ALA A 31 -9.62 8.91 12.22
N LEU A 32 -9.97 8.01 11.32
CA LEU A 32 -10.10 8.29 9.89
C LEU A 32 -11.58 8.45 9.56
N THR A 33 -12.00 9.67 9.23
CA THR A 33 -13.37 9.95 8.77
C THR A 33 -13.35 10.20 7.27
N LYS A 34 -14.07 9.36 6.51
CA LYS A 34 -14.15 9.46 5.03
C LYS A 34 -15.54 9.25 4.51
N ARG A 35 -15.84 9.90 3.39
CA ARG A 35 -17.09 9.74 2.66
C ARG A 35 -16.97 8.80 1.48
N PHE A 36 -18.09 8.21 1.05
CA PHE A 36 -18.14 7.36 -0.14
C PHE A 36 -17.46 8.00 -1.37
N PRO A 37 -17.73 9.28 -1.75
CA PRO A 37 -17.08 9.89 -2.91
C PRO A 37 -15.55 10.01 -2.78
N GLN A 38 -15.02 10.10 -1.56
CA GLN A 38 -13.57 10.16 -1.34
C GLN A 38 -12.92 8.81 -1.65
N PHE A 39 -13.55 7.69 -1.28
CA PHE A 39 -13.08 6.36 -1.68
C PHE A 39 -13.13 6.16 -3.20
N VAL A 40 -14.19 6.64 -3.85
CA VAL A 40 -14.32 6.58 -5.32
C VAL A 40 -13.21 7.41 -5.99
N SER A 41 -12.99 8.64 -5.52
CA SER A 41 -11.94 9.52 -6.05
C SER A 41 -10.55 8.91 -5.90
N LEU A 42 -10.23 8.35 -4.72
CA LEU A 42 -8.97 7.63 -4.51
C LEU A 42 -8.84 6.44 -5.46
N HIS A 43 -9.90 5.63 -5.59
CA HIS A 43 -9.88 4.47 -6.47
C HIS A 43 -9.61 4.88 -7.93
N GLN A 44 -10.24 5.95 -8.41
CA GLN A 44 -9.98 6.51 -9.75
C GLN A 44 -8.55 7.00 -9.90
N GLN A 45 -8.02 7.72 -8.91
CA GLN A 45 -6.64 8.22 -8.92
C GLN A 45 -5.62 7.08 -8.99
N LEU A 46 -5.80 6.04 -8.16
CA LEU A 46 -4.94 4.86 -8.17
C LEU A 46 -5.11 4.01 -9.45
N THR A 47 -6.32 3.93 -10.00
CA THR A 47 -6.57 3.28 -11.30
C THR A 47 -5.79 3.96 -12.42
N ALA A 48 -5.77 5.30 -12.44
CA ALA A 48 -5.01 6.06 -13.43
C ALA A 48 -3.51 5.77 -13.34
N LEU A 49 -2.94 5.74 -12.13
CA LEU A 49 -1.53 5.37 -11.91
C LEU A 49 -1.23 3.94 -12.33
N HIS A 50 -2.11 2.99 -11.97
CA HIS A 50 -1.98 1.59 -12.37
C HIS A 50 -2.00 1.44 -13.89
N ASN A 51 -2.89 2.14 -14.59
CA ASN A 51 -2.95 2.09 -16.05
C ASN A 51 -1.64 2.58 -16.68
N VAL A 52 -1.05 3.66 -16.17
CA VAL A 52 0.27 4.14 -16.64
C VAL A 52 1.37 3.11 -16.35
N ALA A 53 1.36 2.52 -15.15
CA ALA A 53 2.35 1.51 -14.75
C ALA A 53 2.28 0.25 -15.60
N ARG A 54 1.07 -0.25 -15.89
CA ARG A 54 0.84 -1.47 -16.70
C ARG A 54 1.47 -1.42 -18.09
N PHE A 55 1.61 -0.23 -18.67
CA PHE A 55 2.21 -0.07 -20.01
C PHE A 55 3.71 0.26 -19.97
N SER A 56 4.32 0.31 -18.79
CA SER A 56 5.74 0.62 -18.61
C SER A 56 6.43 -0.52 -17.86
N ALA A 57 7.29 -1.30 -18.53
CA ALA A 57 8.00 -2.43 -17.92
C ALA A 57 8.80 -2.01 -16.67
N ASP A 58 9.36 -0.80 -16.68
CA ASP A 58 10.11 -0.26 -15.53
C ASP A 58 9.23 -0.01 -14.30
N LEU A 59 7.90 0.12 -14.45
CA LEU A 59 6.96 0.42 -13.37
C LEU A 59 6.16 -0.81 -12.89
N GLU A 60 6.57 -2.02 -13.28
CA GLU A 60 6.01 -3.29 -12.79
C GLU A 60 5.86 -3.36 -11.25
N PRO A 61 6.81 -2.82 -10.43
CA PRO A 61 6.62 -2.77 -8.99
C PRO A 61 5.41 -1.95 -8.53
N ILE A 62 5.10 -0.85 -9.24
CA ILE A 62 3.94 0.01 -8.96
C ILE A 62 2.66 -0.73 -9.30
N GLU A 63 2.60 -1.33 -10.50
CA GLU A 63 1.46 -2.14 -10.93
C GLU A 63 1.15 -3.21 -9.89
N ARG A 64 2.17 -4.00 -9.51
CA ARG A 64 2.05 -5.10 -8.55
C ARG A 64 1.52 -4.66 -7.18
N ILE A 65 1.91 -3.47 -6.71
CA ILE A 65 1.40 -2.90 -5.45
C ILE A 65 -0.07 -2.50 -5.56
N LEU A 66 -0.47 -1.90 -6.68
CA LEU A 66 -1.81 -1.35 -6.88
C LEU A 66 -2.85 -2.45 -7.19
N THR A 67 -2.45 -3.52 -7.88
CA THR A 67 -3.33 -4.60 -8.35
C THR A 67 -4.30 -5.13 -7.30
N PRO A 68 -3.87 -5.52 -6.08
CA PRO A 68 -4.79 -6.19 -5.16
C PRO A 68 -5.83 -5.24 -4.55
N PHE A 69 -5.56 -3.93 -4.49
CA PHE A 69 -6.57 -2.95 -4.09
C PHE A 69 -7.58 -2.69 -5.21
N LEU A 70 -7.12 -2.58 -6.45
CA LEU A 70 -7.98 -2.37 -7.61
C LEU A 70 -8.81 -3.61 -7.98
N ALA A 71 -8.41 -4.79 -7.51
CA ALA A 71 -9.20 -6.01 -7.59
C ALA A 71 -10.41 -6.02 -6.63
N LEU A 72 -10.44 -5.15 -5.61
CA LEU A 72 -11.60 -5.02 -4.73
C LEU A 72 -12.72 -4.26 -5.44
N ALA A 73 -13.91 -4.85 -5.48
CA ALA A 73 -15.09 -4.16 -5.95
C ALA A 73 -15.46 -3.01 -5.00
N LEU A 74 -15.62 -1.81 -5.55
CA LEU A 74 -16.24 -0.70 -4.82
C LEU A 74 -17.67 -1.08 -4.41
N PRO A 75 -18.09 -0.79 -3.17
CA PRO A 75 -19.46 -1.05 -2.77
C PRO A 75 -20.43 -0.16 -3.57
N LYS A 76 -21.70 -0.57 -3.63
CA LYS A 76 -22.74 0.24 -4.27
C LYS A 76 -22.85 1.61 -3.60
N LYS A 77 -23.14 2.65 -4.40
CA LYS A 77 -23.40 4.02 -3.92
C LYS A 77 -24.46 3.98 -2.81
N PRO A 78 -24.24 4.68 -1.67
CA PRO A 78 -25.23 4.74 -0.60
C PRO A 78 -26.51 5.40 -1.09
N LEU A 79 -27.66 4.83 -0.73
CA LEU A 79 -28.99 5.39 -0.96
C LEU A 79 -29.63 5.73 0.38
N SER A 80 -30.56 6.70 0.37
CA SER A 80 -31.33 7.05 1.58
C SER A 80 -32.25 5.92 2.04
N SER A 81 -32.54 4.95 1.16
CA SER A 81 -33.36 3.78 1.41
C SER A 81 -32.55 2.53 1.77
N ASP A 82 -31.24 2.64 1.97
CA ASP A 82 -30.40 1.51 2.34
C ASP A 82 -30.86 0.94 3.69
N SER A 83 -30.90 -0.39 3.77
CA SER A 83 -31.11 -1.11 5.02
C SER A 83 -29.86 -1.06 5.92
N ASP A 84 -30.05 -1.28 7.22
CA ASP A 84 -28.94 -1.39 8.19
C ASP A 84 -27.90 -2.44 7.75
N ASP A 85 -28.34 -3.55 7.16
CA ASP A 85 -27.47 -4.61 6.62
C ASP A 85 -26.61 -4.12 5.45
N GLU A 86 -27.15 -3.29 4.56
CA GLU A 86 -26.40 -2.72 3.43
C GLU A 86 -25.36 -1.70 3.91
N ILE A 87 -25.72 -0.88 4.90
CA ILE A 87 -24.81 0.06 5.55
C ILE A 87 -23.65 -0.71 6.19
N TRP A 88 -23.95 -1.75 6.97
CA TRP A 88 -22.94 -2.58 7.63
C TRP A 88 -22.00 -3.30 6.65
N ARG A 89 -22.55 -3.88 5.56
CA ARG A 89 -21.74 -4.52 4.50
C ARG A 89 -20.81 -3.53 3.82
N ARG A 90 -21.28 -2.30 3.61
CA ARG A 90 -20.47 -1.22 3.01
C ARG A 90 -19.36 -0.79 3.97
N GLU A 91 -19.66 -0.60 5.24
CA GLU A 91 -18.67 -0.27 6.27
C GLU A 91 -17.58 -1.35 6.34
N ARG A 92 -17.96 -2.63 6.37
CA ARG A 92 -17.01 -3.76 6.37
C ARG A 92 -16.10 -3.75 5.14
N THR A 93 -16.65 -3.47 3.97
CA THR A 93 -15.89 -3.33 2.73
C THR A 93 -14.88 -2.19 2.81
N PHE A 94 -15.32 -1.01 3.27
CA PHE A 94 -14.42 0.14 3.42
C PHE A 94 -13.35 -0.04 4.50
N LYS A 95 -13.67 -0.75 5.57
CA LYS A 95 -12.67 -1.15 6.58
C LYS A 95 -11.59 -2.04 5.96
N ARG A 96 -11.98 -3.03 5.15
CA ARG A 96 -11.02 -3.89 4.41
C ARG A 96 -10.18 -3.09 3.42
N MET A 97 -10.80 -2.21 2.64
CA MET A 97 -10.09 -1.32 1.72
C MET A 97 -9.06 -0.45 2.46
N THR A 98 -9.45 0.15 3.59
CA THR A 98 -8.57 0.99 4.42
C THR A 98 -7.37 0.21 4.96
N ALA A 99 -7.57 -1.04 5.40
CA ALA A 99 -6.48 -1.91 5.84
C ALA A 99 -5.50 -2.24 4.70
N LEU A 100 -6.00 -2.43 3.47
CA LEU A 100 -5.13 -2.61 2.31
C LEU A 100 -4.33 -1.34 2.00
N LEU A 101 -4.98 -0.17 2.02
CA LEU A 101 -4.31 1.12 1.78
C LEU A 101 -3.16 1.37 2.78
N MET A 102 -3.35 1.03 4.06
CA MET A 102 -2.27 1.06 5.06
C MET A 102 -1.09 0.19 4.65
N THR A 103 -1.38 -1.04 4.25
CA THR A 103 -0.37 -2.03 3.89
C THR A 103 0.38 -1.63 2.62
N MET A 104 -0.34 -1.10 1.62
CA MET A 104 0.24 -0.56 0.39
C MET A 104 1.15 0.63 0.66
N ARG A 105 0.72 1.58 1.50
CA ARG A 105 1.56 2.72 1.90
C ARG A 105 2.87 2.24 2.51
N GLN A 106 2.80 1.29 3.45
CA GLN A 106 3.99 0.71 4.06
C GLN A 106 4.89 0.02 3.03
N ALA A 107 4.30 -0.73 2.09
CA ALA A 107 5.05 -1.36 1.02
C ALA A 107 5.79 -0.34 0.15
N CYS A 108 5.15 0.76 -0.22
CA CYS A 108 5.78 1.83 -0.99
C CYS A 108 6.99 2.43 -0.25
N VAL A 109 6.81 2.79 1.03
CA VAL A 109 7.87 3.40 1.86
C VAL A 109 9.03 2.43 2.08
N VAL A 110 8.74 1.16 2.36
CA VAL A 110 9.77 0.13 2.58
C VAL A 110 10.50 -0.21 1.28
N GLN A 111 9.82 -0.22 0.13
CA GLN A 111 10.41 -0.58 -1.15
C GLN A 111 11.21 0.57 -1.80
N ALA A 112 10.84 1.83 -1.56
CA ALA A 112 11.45 2.97 -2.24
C ALA A 112 12.99 3.07 -2.09
N PRO A 113 13.61 2.79 -0.93
CA PRO A 113 15.08 2.82 -0.78
C PRO A 113 15.84 1.80 -1.62
N TRP A 114 15.19 0.70 -2.03
CA TRP A 114 15.84 -0.37 -2.80
C TRP A 114 15.95 -0.04 -4.30
N TYR A 115 15.30 1.04 -4.75
CA TYR A 115 15.37 1.50 -6.14
C TYR A 115 16.34 2.67 -6.30
N HIS A 116 17.02 2.69 -7.44
CA HIS A 116 17.99 3.73 -7.75
C HIS A 116 17.34 5.14 -7.70
N PRO A 117 17.97 6.15 -7.06
CA PRO A 117 17.40 7.49 -6.91
C PRO A 117 17.06 8.18 -8.23
N ALA A 118 17.86 7.95 -9.28
CA ALA A 118 17.61 8.49 -10.62
C ALA A 118 16.63 7.65 -11.46
N GLY A 119 16.15 6.52 -10.94
CA GLY A 119 15.17 5.68 -11.62
C GLY A 119 13.75 6.22 -11.48
N ARG A 120 12.85 5.83 -12.39
CA ARG A 120 11.43 6.26 -12.35
C ARG A 120 10.61 5.59 -11.24
N VAL A 121 11.02 4.42 -10.76
CA VAL A 121 10.23 3.64 -9.77
C VAL A 121 10.15 4.33 -8.42
N ARG A 122 11.29 4.79 -7.90
CA ARG A 122 11.35 5.41 -6.57
C ARG A 122 10.42 6.63 -6.44
N PRO A 123 10.44 7.64 -7.33
CA PRO A 123 9.54 8.78 -7.21
C PRO A 123 8.07 8.38 -7.37
N GLU A 124 7.74 7.38 -8.21
CA GLU A 124 6.36 6.90 -8.33
C GLU A 124 5.89 6.13 -7.08
N LEU A 125 6.77 5.33 -6.44
CA LEU A 125 6.47 4.70 -5.15
C LEU A 125 6.19 5.75 -4.07
N MET A 126 7.02 6.79 -4.00
CA MET A 126 6.83 7.88 -3.04
C MET A 126 5.55 8.66 -3.35
N ARG A 127 5.25 8.94 -4.63
CA ARG A 127 3.99 9.57 -5.04
C ARG A 127 2.77 8.77 -4.61
N VAL A 128 2.79 7.44 -4.76
CA VAL A 128 1.71 6.57 -4.27
C VAL A 128 1.65 6.65 -2.74
N ALA A 129 2.79 6.58 -2.05
CA ALA A 129 2.83 6.69 -0.60
C ALA A 129 2.24 8.02 -0.10
N ASP A 130 2.51 9.14 -0.78
CA ASP A 130 2.01 10.47 -0.45
C ASP A 130 0.49 10.57 -0.65
N ILE A 131 -0.04 10.07 -1.78
CA ILE A 131 -1.49 9.99 -2.02
C ILE A 131 -2.18 9.20 -0.90
N LEU A 132 -1.58 8.07 -0.51
CA LEU A 132 -2.11 7.21 0.56
C LEU A 132 -1.97 7.88 1.92
N GLN A 133 -0.87 8.55 2.19
CA GLN A 133 -0.61 9.32 3.41
C GLN A 133 -1.69 10.38 3.62
N ASP A 134 -1.97 11.20 2.60
CA ASP A 134 -2.99 12.25 2.63
C ASP A 134 -4.40 11.66 2.78
N PHE A 135 -4.71 10.61 2.02
CA PHE A 135 -6.00 9.95 2.15
C PHE A 135 -6.18 9.38 3.55
N LEU A 136 -5.18 8.70 4.10
CA LEU A 136 -5.28 8.03 5.39
C LEU A 136 -5.12 8.98 6.59
N ALA A 137 -4.78 10.24 6.34
CA ALA A 137 -4.52 11.26 7.35
C ALA A 137 -3.58 10.75 8.47
N VAL A 138 -2.53 10.00 8.09
CA VAL A 138 -1.60 9.44 9.07
C VAL A 138 -0.87 10.60 9.76
N PRO A 139 -0.80 10.64 11.09
CA PRO A 139 -0.07 11.71 11.78
C PRO A 139 1.41 11.73 11.38
N THR A 140 1.85 12.81 10.74
CA THR A 140 3.27 13.08 10.48
C THR A 140 3.86 13.81 11.68
N ASP A 141 4.00 13.09 12.79
CA ASP A 141 4.95 13.55 13.81
C ASP A 141 6.34 13.51 13.16
N LYS A 142 6.87 14.68 12.82
CA LYS A 142 8.13 14.86 12.09
C LYS A 142 9.33 14.14 12.74
N GLN A 143 9.24 13.78 14.02
CA GLN A 143 10.25 13.00 14.75
C GLN A 143 10.10 11.48 14.59
N ALA A 144 8.89 10.98 14.35
CA ALA A 144 8.67 9.54 14.17
C ALA A 144 9.15 9.09 12.78
N GLU A 145 9.02 9.94 11.75
CA GLU A 145 9.24 9.56 10.34
C GLU A 145 10.69 9.08 10.03
N MET A 146 11.69 9.60 10.76
CA MET A 146 13.09 9.15 10.66
C MET A 146 13.35 7.75 11.27
N GLN A 147 12.47 7.23 12.12
CA GLN A 147 12.67 5.92 12.76
C GLN A 147 12.13 4.75 11.92
N TYR A 148 11.38 5.00 10.85
CA TYR A 148 10.69 3.95 10.08
C TYR A 148 11.56 3.22 9.05
N THR A 149 12.71 3.75 8.65
CA THR A 149 13.68 3.02 7.81
C THR A 149 14.47 1.97 8.59
N SER A 150 14.41 1.99 9.93
CA SER A 150 15.19 1.08 10.79
C SER A 150 14.42 -0.17 11.26
N PHE A 151 13.11 -0.29 11.00
CA PHE A 151 12.26 -1.35 11.58
C PHE A 151 11.42 -2.10 10.53
N ALA A 152 12.06 -2.60 9.47
CA ALA A 152 11.46 -3.55 8.53
C ALA A 152 11.07 -4.92 9.15
N SER A 153 11.14 -5.07 10.47
CA SER A 153 10.68 -6.25 11.20
C SER A 153 9.41 -5.93 11.98
N VAL A 154 8.36 -6.72 11.71
CA VAL A 154 7.17 -6.94 12.58
C VAL A 154 5.99 -5.97 12.37
N LEU A 155 5.11 -6.32 11.42
CA LEU A 155 3.67 -6.19 11.64
C LEU A 155 3.11 -7.60 11.93
N PRO A 156 2.48 -7.86 13.08
CA PRO A 156 1.69 -9.05 13.29
C PRO A 156 0.30 -8.76 12.73
N ILE A 157 0.16 -8.76 11.40
CA ILE A 157 -1.15 -9.10 10.84
C ILE A 157 -1.19 -10.63 10.92
N GLY A 158 -2.19 -11.18 11.58
CA GLY A 158 -2.33 -12.63 11.74
C GLY A 158 -1.99 -13.33 10.43
N ARG A 159 -1.04 -14.29 10.48
CA ARG A 159 -0.39 -14.90 9.31
C ARG A 159 -1.34 -15.46 8.25
N HIS A 160 -2.63 -15.58 8.56
CA HIS A 160 -3.65 -16.18 7.71
C HIS A 160 -4.61 -15.22 6.98
N GLU A 161 -4.64 -13.91 7.27
CA GLU A 161 -5.72 -13.05 6.72
C GLU A 161 -5.26 -11.87 5.83
N SER A 162 -3.97 -11.53 5.81
CA SER A 162 -3.50 -10.48 4.89
C SER A 162 -2.93 -11.10 3.62
N PRO A 163 -3.56 -10.89 2.44
CA PRO A 163 -2.98 -11.29 1.16
C PRO A 163 -1.63 -10.59 0.89
N PHE A 164 -1.32 -9.54 1.66
CA PHE A 164 -0.07 -8.81 1.57
C PHE A 164 0.98 -9.24 2.60
N ALA A 165 0.66 -10.03 3.63
CA ALA A 165 1.68 -10.48 4.58
C ALA A 165 2.65 -11.46 3.92
N ALA A 166 2.11 -12.43 3.16
CA ALA A 166 2.91 -13.32 2.32
C ALA A 166 3.67 -12.52 1.25
N TRP A 167 3.01 -11.59 0.56
CA TRP A 167 3.63 -10.77 -0.48
C TRP A 167 4.70 -9.80 0.05
N LEU A 168 4.56 -9.23 1.24
CA LEU A 168 5.58 -8.35 1.86
C LEU A 168 6.81 -9.17 2.23
N VAL A 169 6.62 -10.33 2.86
CA VAL A 169 7.73 -11.24 3.19
C VAL A 169 8.42 -11.72 1.91
N ASP A 170 7.65 -12.13 0.91
CA ASP A 170 8.16 -12.62 -0.38
C ASP A 170 8.82 -11.50 -1.21
N SER A 171 8.27 -10.28 -1.19
CA SER A 171 8.88 -9.14 -1.88
C SER A 171 10.18 -8.70 -1.22
N VAL A 172 10.25 -8.69 0.12
CA VAL A 172 11.49 -8.40 0.84
C VAL A 172 12.52 -9.49 0.60
N GLN A 173 12.13 -10.78 0.62
CA GLN A 173 13.02 -11.91 0.36
C GLN A 173 13.49 -11.97 -1.10
N THR A 174 12.59 -11.73 -2.06
CA THR A 174 12.91 -11.71 -3.50
C THR A 174 13.79 -10.53 -3.88
N LEU A 175 13.56 -9.35 -3.30
CA LEU A 175 14.44 -8.20 -3.51
C LEU A 175 15.79 -8.43 -2.83
N ALA A 176 15.82 -8.97 -1.61
CA ALA A 176 17.08 -9.31 -0.93
C ALA A 176 17.89 -10.33 -1.73
N SER A 177 17.27 -11.39 -2.24
CA SER A 177 17.96 -12.43 -3.02
C SER A 177 18.47 -11.93 -4.37
N ARG A 178 17.75 -11.02 -5.04
CA ARG A 178 18.15 -10.47 -6.35
C ARG A 178 19.42 -9.61 -6.29
N TRP A 179 19.72 -9.00 -5.14
CA TRP A 179 20.89 -8.14 -4.94
C TRP A 179 21.99 -8.76 -4.08
N MET A 180 21.68 -9.81 -3.30
CA MET A 180 22.66 -10.58 -2.54
C MET A 180 23.34 -11.69 -3.36
N THR A 181 22.94 -11.92 -4.61
CA THR A 181 23.77 -12.69 -5.54
C THR A 181 24.99 -11.83 -5.88
N PRO A 182 26.21 -12.17 -5.41
CA PRO A 182 27.40 -11.49 -5.90
C PRO A 182 27.39 -11.62 -7.42
N ALA A 183 27.59 -10.50 -8.12
CA ALA A 183 27.72 -10.48 -9.57
C ALA A 183 28.66 -11.61 -9.96
N ALA A 184 28.13 -12.68 -10.55
CA ALA A 184 28.92 -13.80 -11.02
C ALA A 184 29.98 -13.20 -11.92
N SER A 185 31.23 -13.28 -11.44
CA SER A 185 32.42 -12.73 -12.05
C SER A 185 32.38 -13.00 -13.54
N ARG A 186 32.21 -11.94 -14.34
CA ARG A 186 32.38 -12.00 -15.79
C ARG A 186 33.75 -12.64 -16.04
N PRO A 187 33.86 -13.71 -16.85
CA PRO A 187 35.16 -14.25 -17.19
C PRO A 187 35.96 -13.17 -17.91
N ASN A 188 37.08 -12.78 -17.30
CA ASN A 188 38.12 -11.94 -17.90
C ASN A 188 38.68 -12.68 -19.13
N HIS A 189 38.08 -12.48 -20.30
CA HIS A 189 38.74 -12.74 -21.57
C HIS A 189 39.61 -11.54 -21.92
N LEU A 190 40.78 -11.44 -21.30
CA LEU A 190 41.87 -10.60 -21.79
C LEU A 190 43.16 -11.41 -21.86
N TYR A 191 43.73 -11.38 -23.05
CA TYR A 191 45.15 -11.46 -23.38
C TYR A 191 45.90 -12.76 -23.04
N ASN A 192 46.08 -13.59 -24.06
CA ASN A 192 47.36 -14.30 -24.27
C ASN A 192 47.90 -13.96 -25.66
N ALA A 193 48.64 -12.85 -25.72
CA ALA A 193 49.64 -12.63 -26.76
C ALA A 193 50.88 -13.42 -26.37
N THR A 194 51.22 -14.48 -27.10
CA THR A 194 52.55 -15.10 -26.96
C THR A 194 53.20 -15.24 -28.33
N ARG A 195 54.28 -14.47 -28.48
CA ARG A 195 55.34 -14.62 -29.46
C ARG A 195 55.73 -16.09 -29.67
N ARG A 196 55.94 -16.49 -30.92
CA ARG A 196 57.06 -17.38 -31.30
C ARG A 196 57.68 -16.90 -32.60
N LEU A 197 58.88 -16.34 -32.47
CA LEU A 197 59.92 -16.39 -33.49
C LEU A 197 60.57 -17.78 -33.37
N HIS A 198 60.59 -18.53 -34.46
CA HIS A 198 61.72 -19.31 -34.99
C HIS A 198 61.30 -19.99 -36.29
#